data_AF-A0A5C5Z2Y6-F1
#
_entry.id   AF-A0A5C5Z2Y6-F1
#
_cell.length_a   1.000
_cell.length_b   1.000
_cell.length_c   1.000
_cell.angle_alpha   90.00
_cell.angle_beta   90.00
_cell.angle_gamma   90.00
#
_symmetry.space_group_name_H-M   'P 1'
#
loop_
_entity.id
_entity.type
_entity.pdbx_description
1 polymer ?
#
loop_
_entity_poly.entity_id
_entity_poly.type
_entity_poly.pdbx_seq_one_letter_code
_entity_poly.pdbx_strand_id
1 'polypeptide(L)'
;MVLSAQFKTLVPDMSPTDVETLLGAPHEIDDTTVPAGSGWGLQDSLKHKIRAGEPVLQWSYFDDEHDHVAWFAKPNGEWLLTLRLSLPRGLASDRDRA
;
A
#
# COMPACT_ATOMS: atom_id res chain seq x y z
N MET A 1 -18.70 -1.28 -6.22
CA MET A 1 -18.26 -0.82 -7.57
C MET A 1 -17.45 0.48 -7.59
N VAL A 2 -17.63 1.45 -6.68
CA VAL A 2 -16.91 2.74 -6.76
C VAL A 2 -15.44 2.63 -6.32
N LEU A 3 -15.14 1.86 -5.27
CA LEU A 3 -13.81 1.75 -4.69
C LEU A 3 -12.75 1.27 -5.71
N SER A 4 -12.94 0.11 -6.34
CA SER A 4 -12.03 -0.41 -7.37
C SER A 4 -11.71 0.60 -8.49
N ALA A 5 -12.68 1.41 -8.90
CA ALA A 5 -12.47 2.43 -9.93
C ALA A 5 -11.66 3.63 -9.40
N GLN A 6 -11.97 4.11 -8.19
CA GLN A 6 -11.22 5.19 -7.54
C GLN A 6 -9.81 4.76 -7.14
N PHE A 7 -9.62 3.54 -6.66
CA PHE A 7 -8.30 3.00 -6.33
C PHE A 7 -7.39 2.98 -7.57
N LYS A 8 -8.00 2.76 -8.75
CA LYS A 8 -7.30 2.84 -10.03
C LYS A 8 -6.84 4.26 -10.41
N THR A 9 -7.33 5.31 -9.75
CA THR A 9 -6.90 6.70 -9.98
C THR A 9 -5.78 7.15 -9.05
N LEU A 10 -5.40 6.37 -8.03
CA LEU A 10 -4.25 6.70 -7.20
C LEU A 10 -2.98 6.77 -8.07
N VAL A 11 -2.17 7.79 -7.83
CA VAL A 11 -0.89 8.00 -8.51
C VAL A 11 0.23 8.09 -7.48
N PRO A 12 1.48 7.73 -7.84
CA PRO A 12 2.62 7.90 -6.96
C PRO A 12 2.75 9.35 -6.48
N ASP A 13 3.46 9.55 -5.36
CA ASP A 13 3.69 10.86 -4.72
C ASP A 13 2.47 11.47 -4.01
N MET A 14 1.33 10.78 -3.96
CA MET A 14 0.21 11.18 -3.11
C MET A 14 0.51 10.94 -1.63
N SER A 15 0.13 11.88 -0.76
CA SER A 15 0.20 11.69 0.69
C SER A 15 -0.93 10.77 1.18
N PRO A 16 -0.82 10.17 2.40
CA PRO A 16 -1.92 9.46 3.02
C PRO A 16 -3.21 10.28 3.08
N THR A 17 -3.12 11.59 3.36
CA THR A 17 -4.27 12.50 3.40
C THR A 17 -4.94 12.65 2.04
N ASP A 18 -4.16 12.72 0.95
CA ASP A 18 -4.72 12.79 -0.41
C ASP A 18 -5.46 11.50 -0.77
N VAL A 19 -4.88 10.35 -0.39
CA VAL A 19 -5.49 9.03 -0.61
C VAL A 19 -6.79 8.89 0.21
N GLU A 20 -6.78 9.29 1.47
CA GLU A 20 -7.97 9.27 2.35
C GLU A 20 -9.06 10.22 1.85
N THR A 21 -8.70 11.38 1.30
CA THR A 21 -9.66 12.32 0.72
C THR A 21 -10.38 11.72 -0.49
N LEU A 22 -9.68 10.89 -1.29
CA LEU A 22 -10.25 10.26 -2.48
C LEU A 22 -11.04 8.98 -2.16
N LEU A 23 -10.52 8.14 -1.26
CA LEU A 23 -11.03 6.78 -1.02
C LEU A 23 -11.80 6.63 0.30
N GLY A 24 -11.66 7.60 1.20
CA GLY A 24 -12.03 7.44 2.60
C GLY A 24 -10.98 6.67 3.39
N ALA A 25 -11.33 6.39 4.65
CA ALA A 25 -10.46 5.66 5.57
C ALA A 25 -10.19 4.23 5.06
N PRO A 26 -8.95 3.73 5.18
CA PRO A 26 -8.65 2.33 4.90
C PRO A 26 -9.33 1.41 5.89
N HIS A 27 -9.52 0.15 5.50
CA HIS A 27 -10.06 -0.86 6.39
C HIS A 27 -9.01 -1.33 7.40
N GLU A 28 -7.76 -1.43 6.97
CA GLU A 28 -6.63 -1.80 7.84
C GLU A 28 -5.44 -0.90 7.56
N ILE A 29 -4.66 -0.65 8.62
CA ILE A 29 -3.42 0.10 8.59
C ILE A 29 -2.35 -0.74 9.27
N ASP A 30 -1.24 -0.98 8.57
CA ASP A 30 -0.04 -1.61 9.13
C ASP A 30 1.13 -0.63 8.98
N ASP A 31 1.71 -0.20 10.10
CA ASP A 31 2.90 0.64 10.16
C ASP A 31 4.05 -0.23 10.67
N THR A 32 4.98 -0.55 9.78
CA THR A 32 6.04 -1.51 10.04
C THR A 32 7.36 -1.03 9.46
N THR A 33 8.40 -1.84 9.63
CA THR A 33 9.71 -1.60 9.02
C THR A 33 10.02 -2.71 8.06
N VAL A 34 10.70 -2.39 6.96
CA VAL A 34 11.18 -3.42 6.03
C VAL A 34 12.16 -4.33 6.79
N PRO A 35 11.92 -5.65 6.86
CA PRO A 35 12.79 -6.55 7.61
C PRO A 35 14.25 -6.46 7.16
N ALA A 36 15.17 -6.64 8.11
CA ALA A 36 16.60 -6.68 7.82
C ALA A 36 16.91 -7.77 6.76
N GLY A 37 17.74 -7.42 5.77
CA GLY A 37 18.09 -8.33 4.67
C GLY A 37 17.00 -8.54 3.61
N SER A 38 15.84 -7.91 3.73
CA SER A 38 14.78 -7.99 2.72
C SER A 38 15.05 -7.09 1.52
N GLY A 39 14.92 -7.64 0.31
CA GLY A 39 14.91 -6.88 -0.95
C GLY A 39 13.54 -6.36 -1.36
N TRP A 40 12.51 -6.58 -0.54
CA TRP A 40 11.12 -6.26 -0.84
C TRP A 40 10.89 -4.79 -1.19
N GLY A 41 11.43 -3.87 -0.41
CA GLY A 41 11.32 -2.45 -0.68
C GLY A 41 12.21 -1.96 -1.84
N LEU A 42 12.95 -2.85 -2.50
CA LEU A 42 13.82 -2.52 -3.64
C LEU A 42 13.23 -2.94 -5.00
N GLN A 43 12.02 -3.49 -5.04
CA GLN A 43 11.33 -3.92 -6.27
C GLN A 43 11.17 -2.77 -7.28
N ASP A 44 11.28 -3.07 -8.58
CA ASP A 44 11.21 -2.08 -9.67
C ASP A 44 9.83 -1.43 -9.84
N SER A 45 8.78 -2.08 -9.35
CA SER A 45 7.43 -1.53 -9.30
C SER A 45 7.26 -0.37 -8.32
N LEU A 46 8.15 -0.23 -7.33
CA LEU A 46 8.11 0.84 -6.34
C LEU A 46 8.67 2.14 -6.92
N LYS A 47 7.85 3.20 -6.88
CA LYS A 47 8.31 4.54 -7.28
C LYS A 47 9.42 5.05 -6.36
N HIS A 48 9.20 4.90 -5.06
CA HIS A 48 10.15 5.21 -3.99
C HIS A 48 10.64 3.92 -3.37
N LYS A 49 11.94 3.68 -3.46
CA LYS A 49 12.57 2.51 -2.84
C LYS A 49 12.55 2.67 -1.31
N ILE A 50 12.33 1.56 -0.61
CA ILE A 50 12.36 1.45 0.84
C ILE A 50 13.47 0.48 1.20
N ARG A 51 14.51 0.94 1.87
CA ARG A 51 15.63 0.07 2.28
C ARG A 51 15.23 -0.75 3.50
N ALA A 52 15.95 -1.86 3.72
CA ALA A 52 15.81 -2.61 4.95
C ALA A 52 16.04 -1.72 6.18
N GLY A 53 15.15 -1.83 7.18
CA GLY A 53 15.11 -0.98 8.37
C GLY A 53 14.41 0.37 8.19
N GLU A 54 14.06 0.78 6.97
CA GLU A 54 13.24 1.98 6.75
C GLU A 54 11.76 1.66 7.01
N PRO A 55 10.98 2.64 7.51
CA PRO A 55 9.58 2.44 7.80
C PRO A 55 8.75 2.39 6.51
N VAL A 56 7.67 1.62 6.55
CA VAL A 56 6.68 1.48 5.49
C VAL A 56 5.30 1.51 6.11
N LEU A 57 4.41 2.29 5.50
CA LEU A 57 3.01 2.34 5.88
C LEU A 57 2.20 1.61 4.81
N GLN A 58 1.43 0.61 5.21
CA GLN A 58 0.54 -0.14 4.34
C GLN A 58 -0.91 0.15 4.72
N TRP A 59 -1.71 0.52 3.72
CA TRP A 59 -3.15 0.67 3.83
C TRP A 59 -3.85 -0.41 2.99
N SER A 60 -4.78 -1.13 3.61
CA SER A 60 -5.59 -2.13 2.93
C SER A 60 -7.03 -1.61 2.76
N TYR A 61 -7.57 -1.80 1.56
CA TYR A 61 -8.98 -1.60 1.27
C TYR A 61 -9.54 -2.88 0.64
N PHE A 62 -10.82 -3.14 0.83
CA PHE A 62 -11.47 -4.27 0.17
C PHE A 62 -12.86 -3.92 -0.32
N ASP A 63 -13.23 -4.53 -1.43
CA ASP A 63 -14.61 -4.66 -1.87
C ASP A 63 -14.98 -6.14 -2.04
N ASP A 64 -16.16 -6.41 -2.59
CA ASP A 64 -16.65 -7.77 -2.76
C ASP A 64 -15.78 -8.61 -3.73
N GLU A 65 -15.00 -7.96 -4.59
CA GLU A 65 -14.27 -8.60 -5.67
C GLU A 65 -12.74 -8.51 -5.53
N HIS A 66 -12.22 -7.50 -4.82
CA HIS A 66 -10.80 -7.21 -4.76
C HIS A 66 -10.28 -6.85 -3.36
N ASP A 67 -9.04 -7.27 -3.13
CA ASP A 67 -8.15 -6.72 -2.09
C ASP A 67 -7.26 -5.66 -2.73
N HIS A 68 -7.29 -4.44 -2.20
CA HIS A 68 -6.46 -3.34 -2.63
C HIS A 68 -5.45 -2.99 -1.54
N VAL A 69 -4.21 -2.76 -1.97
CA VAL A 69 -3.10 -2.44 -1.06
C VAL A 69 -2.38 -1.20 -1.57
N ALA A 70 -2.27 -0.18 -0.73
CA ALA A 70 -1.49 1.02 -0.97
C ALA A 70 -0.31 1.03 0.00
N TRP A 71 0.92 1.15 -0.52
CA TRP A 71 2.11 1.33 0.31
C TRP A 71 2.66 2.73 0.17
N PHE A 72 3.07 3.29 1.29
CA PHE A 72 3.72 4.57 1.39
C PHE A 72 5.16 4.38 1.89
N ALA A 73 6.08 5.00 1.18
CA ALA A 73 7.47 5.15 1.59
C ALA A 73 7.63 6.51 2.29
N LYS A 74 8.71 6.69 3.06
CA LYS A 74 9.00 7.96 3.74
C LYS A 74 10.25 8.69 3.22
N PRO A 75 10.38 8.97 1.90
CA PRO A 75 11.54 9.68 1.39
C PRO A 75 11.60 11.10 1.99
N ASN A 76 12.79 11.52 2.44
CA ASN A 76 13.01 12.84 3.03
C ASN A 76 12.08 13.20 4.21
N GLY A 77 11.51 12.20 4.89
CA GLY A 77 10.66 12.42 6.06
C GLY A 77 9.16 12.57 5.77
N GLU A 78 8.73 12.52 4.51
CA GLU A 78 7.32 12.64 4.12
C GLU A 78 6.76 11.33 3.60
N TRP A 79 5.54 10.97 4.02
CA TRP A 79 4.86 9.76 3.55
C TRP A 79 4.29 9.97 2.15
N LEU A 80 4.76 9.18 1.19
CA LEU A 80 4.36 9.27 -0.22
C LEU A 80 4.02 7.89 -0.77
N LEU A 81 2.92 7.81 -1.51
CA LEU A 81 2.47 6.59 -2.17
C LEU A 81 3.57 6.11 -3.13
N THR A 82 4.02 4.88 -2.92
CA THR A 82 5.07 4.24 -3.71
C THR A 82 4.56 3.06 -4.54
N LEU A 83 3.52 2.38 -4.06
CA LEU A 83 2.90 1.25 -4.73
C LEU A 83 1.39 1.26 -4.50
N ARG A 84 0.67 0.85 -5.53
CA ARG A 84 -0.73 0.44 -5.43
C ARG A 84 -0.88 -0.92 -6.10
N LEU A 85 -1.53 -1.84 -5.43
CA LEU A 85 -1.77 -3.19 -5.91
C LEU A 85 -3.24 -3.51 -5.74
N SER A 86 -3.82 -4.22 -6.71
CA SER A 86 -5.19 -4.73 -6.63
C SER A 86 -5.15 -6.19 -7.04
N LEU A 87 -5.64 -7.04 -6.17
CA LEU A 87 -5.70 -8.49 -6.34
C LEU A 87 -7.16 -8.94 -6.24
N PRO A 88 -7.57 -10.01 -6.92
CA PRO A 88 -8.83 -10.68 -6.62
C PRO A 88 -8.95 -10.99 -5.12
N ARG A 89 -10.15 -10.84 -4.57
CA ARG A 89 -10.46 -11.03 -3.15
C ARG A 89 -9.97 -12.38 -2.64
N GLY A 90 -9.31 -12.37 -1.48
CA GLY A 90 -8.81 -13.56 -0.82
C GLY A 90 -7.40 -13.99 -1.24
N LEU A 91 -6.75 -13.27 -2.17
CA LEU A 91 -5.35 -13.54 -2.54
C LEU A 91 -4.34 -12.70 -1.75
N ALA A 92 -4.75 -11.55 -1.21
CA ALA A 92 -3.88 -10.75 -0.35
C ALA A 92 -3.85 -11.27 1.10
N SER A 93 -4.92 -11.95 1.51
CA SER A 93 -5.14 -12.43 2.89
C SER A 93 -5.00 -13.95 2.99
N ASP A 94 -3.84 -14.48 2.59
CA ASP A 94 -3.48 -15.89 2.80
C ASP A 94 -2.73 -16.08 4.15
N ARG A 95 -3.16 -15.36 5.20
CA ARG A 95 -2.57 -15.46 6.56
C ARG A 95 -3.18 -16.55 7.45
N ASP A 96 -4.23 -17.25 7.01
CA ASP A 96 -4.95 -18.26 7.82
C ASP A 96 -4.96 -19.70 7.23
N ARG A 97 -4.01 -20.03 6.35
CA ARG A 97 -3.80 -21.44 5.91
C ARG A 97 -2.41 -21.94 6.29
N ALA A 98 -2.23 -22.20 7.59
CA ALA A 98 -1.19 -23.10 8.12
C ALA A 98 -1.74 -23.85 9.35
#